data_AF-A0A7X0E387-F1
#
_entry.id   AF-A0A7X0E387-F1
#
_cell.length_a   1.000
_cell.length_b   1.000
_cell.length_c   1.000
_cell.angle_alpha   90.00
_cell.angle_beta   90.00
_cell.angle_gamma   90.00
#
_symmetry.space_group_name_H-M   'P 1'
#
loop_
_entity.id
_entity.type
_entity.pdbx_description
1 polymer ?
#
loop_
_entity_poly.entity_id
_entity_poly.type
_entity_poly.pdbx_seq_one_letter_code
_entity_poly.pdbx_strand_id
1 'polypeptide(L)' 'MSRGIVRRIFTLAERLEPDRKAIWEWLFHAQIETLGRRTAMELIFTDQGEQVAALLERALRDEEGTTIVTGAQRLPLAP' A
#
# COMPACT_ATOMS: atom_id res chain seq x y z
N MET A 1 -19.75 0.04 2.57
CA MET A 1 -18.46 -0.20 1.89
C MET A 1 -18.37 0.68 0.66
N SER A 2 -17.52 1.70 0.70
CA SER A 2 -17.33 2.61 -0.43
C SER A 2 -16.59 1.87 -1.54
N ARG A 3 -17.32 1.33 -2.53
CA ARG A 3 -16.75 0.59 -3.69
C ARG A 3 -15.55 1.29 -4.37
N GLY A 4 -15.43 2.61 -4.20
CA GLY A 4 -14.31 3.40 -4.68
C GLY A 4 -12.98 3.17 -3.95
N ILE A 5 -12.96 2.82 -2.65
CA ILE A 5 -11.71 2.75 -1.87
C ILE A 5 -10.81 1.61 -2.30
N VAL A 6 -11.39 0.43 -2.55
CA VAL A 6 -10.63 -0.75 -3.02
C VAL A 6 -9.99 -0.46 -4.38
N ARG A 7 -10.76 0.12 -5.31
CA ARG A 7 -10.25 0.51 -6.63
C ARG A 7 -9.11 1.53 -6.50
N ARG A 8 -9.26 2.54 -5.64
CA ARG A 8 -8.22 3.56 -5.42
C ARG A 8 -6.95 2.95 -4.86
N ILE A 9 -7.04 2.12 -3.82
CA ILE A 9 -5.89 1.41 -3.24
C ILE A 9 -5.19 0.57 -4.29
N PHE A 10 -5.94 -0.19 -5.08
CA PHE A 10 -5.38 -1.04 -6.13
C PHE A 10 -4.67 -0.22 -7.21
N THR A 11 -5.27 0.88 -7.68
CA THR A 11 -4.63 1.79 -8.65
C THR A 11 -3.36 2.45 -8.09
N LEU A 12 -3.33 2.80 -6.79
CA LEU A 12 -2.13 3.34 -6.16
C LEU A 12 -1.04 2.26 -6.02
N ALA A 13 -1.40 1.04 -5.66
CA ALA A 13 -0.47 -0.08 -5.55
C ALA A 13 0.13 -0.46 -6.91
N GLU A 14 -0.67 -0.48 -7.99
CA GLU A 14 -0.20 -0.76 -9.36
C GLU A 14 0.85 0.26 -9.86
N ARG A 15 0.87 1.48 -9.31
CA ARG A 15 1.90 2.48 -9.63
C ARG A 15 3.25 2.21 -8.96
N LEU A 16 3.23 1.56 -7.79
CA LEU A 16 4.44 1.21 -7.02
C LEU A 16 4.99 -0.16 -7.46
N GLU A 17 4.09 -1.11 -7.72
CA GLU A 17 4.43 -2.48 -8.08
C GLU A 17 3.57 -2.91 -9.28
N PRO A 18 4.17 -3.11 -10.48
CA PRO A 18 3.43 -3.57 -11.66
C PRO A 18 3.00 -5.04 -11.59
N ASP A 19 3.62 -5.89 -10.76
CA ASP A 19 3.19 -7.29 -10.58
C ASP A 19 1.90 -7.38 -9.76
N ARG A 20 0.81 -7.62 -10.46
CA ARG A 20 -0.52 -7.78 -9.87
C ARG A 20 -0.59 -8.93 -8.86
N LYS A 21 0.21 -10.00 -9.02
CA LYS A 21 0.26 -11.10 -8.03
C LYS A 21 0.83 -10.61 -6.72
N ALA A 22 1.93 -9.84 -6.76
CA ALA A 22 2.53 -9.23 -5.58
C ALA A 22 1.58 -8.26 -4.88
N ILE A 23 0.82 -7.44 -5.64
CA ILE A 23 -0.22 -6.57 -5.06
C ILE A 23 -1.27 -7.39 -4.30
N TRP A 24 -1.75 -8.49 -4.89
CA TRP A 24 -2.73 -9.34 -4.24
C TRP A 24 -2.18 -10.01 -2.97
N GLU A 25 -0.96 -10.53 -3.02
CA GLU A 25 -0.30 -11.11 -1.86
C GLU A 25 -0.14 -10.07 -0.74
N TRP A 26 0.29 -8.85 -1.08
CA TRP A 26 0.37 -7.76 -0.12
C TRP A 26 -0.99 -7.41 0.49
N LEU A 27 -2.03 -7.30 -0.34
CA LEU A 27 -3.36 -6.88 0.09
C LEU A 27 -3.96 -7.83 1.15
N PHE A 28 -3.69 -9.13 1.00
CA PHE A 28 -4.27 -10.20 1.83
C PHE A 28 -3.35 -10.74 2.93
N HIS A 29 -2.03 -10.64 2.78
CA HIS A 29 -1.09 -11.35 3.67
C HIS A 29 -0.04 -10.45 4.32
N ALA A 30 0.32 -9.32 3.71
CA ALA A 30 1.32 -8.44 4.29
C ALA A 30 0.72 -7.57 5.41
N GLN A 31 1.32 -7.64 6.60
CA GLN A 31 0.94 -6.80 7.73
C GLN A 31 1.56 -5.41 7.59
N ILE A 32 0.72 -4.38 7.69
CA ILE A 32 1.16 -2.99 7.69
C ILE A 32 1.50 -2.62 9.14
N GLU A 33 2.78 -2.70 9.50
CA GLU A 33 3.29 -2.45 10.87
C GLU A 33 2.82 -1.10 11.43
N THR A 34 2.87 -0.05 10.61
CA THR A 34 2.49 1.32 11.00
C THR A 34 0.99 1.51 11.23
N LEU A 35 0.16 0.57 10.78
CA LEU A 35 -1.31 0.60 10.92
C LEU A 35 -1.83 -0.49 11.87
N GLY A 36 -0.98 -0.88 12.83
CA GLY A 36 -1.32 -1.84 13.88
C GLY A 36 -1.24 -3.29 13.42
N ARG A 37 -0.30 -3.62 12.52
CA ARG A 37 -0.03 -4.99 12.04
C ARG A 37 -1.22 -5.68 11.37
N ARG A 38 -2.04 -4.91 10.69
CA ARG A 38 -3.20 -5.40 9.93
C ARG A 38 -2.90 -5.37 8.44
N THR A 39 -3.54 -6.27 7.72
CA THR A 39 -3.50 -6.30 6.26
C THR A 39 -4.29 -5.13 5.67
N ALA A 40 -4.00 -4.78 4.42
CA ALA A 40 -4.77 -3.76 3.71
C ALA A 40 -6.26 -4.13 3.63
N MET A 41 -6.58 -5.42 3.42
CA MET A 41 -7.97 -5.89 3.40
C MET A 41 -8.69 -5.74 4.72
N GLU A 42 -8.07 -6.11 5.85
CA GLU A 42 -8.67 -5.92 7.17
C GLU A 42 -8.95 -4.43 7.44
N LEU A 43 -8.04 -3.56 7.04
CA LEU A 43 -8.22 -2.10 7.18
C LEU A 43 -9.36 -1.59 6.28
N ILE A 44 -9.47 -2.06 5.05
CA ILE A 44 -10.59 -1.75 4.16
C ILE A 44 -11.93 -2.20 4.78
N PHE A 45 -11.98 -3.43 5.31
CA PHE A 45 -13.20 -3.98 5.90
C PHE A 45 -13.62 -3.31 7.21
N THR A 46 -12.67 -2.69 7.92
CA THR A 46 -12.91 -1.94 9.16
C THR A 46 -13.05 -0.43 8.94
N ASP A 47 -13.34 0.00 7.70
CA ASP A 47 -13.53 1.40 7.29
C ASP A 47 -12.27 2.30 7.44
N GLN A 48 -11.10 1.67 7.52
CA GLN A 48 -9.79 2.33 7.63
C GLN A 48 -9.02 2.33 6.30
N GLY A 49 -9.69 2.03 5.19
CA GLY A 49 -9.08 1.99 3.86
C GLY A 49 -8.44 3.32 3.41
N GLU A 50 -8.94 4.47 3.89
CA GLU A 50 -8.32 5.77 3.63
C GLU A 50 -6.90 5.88 4.22
N GLN A 51 -6.61 5.23 5.35
CA GLN A 51 -5.27 5.21 5.93
C GLN A 51 -4.30 4.42 5.04
N VAL A 52 -4.77 3.34 4.42
CA VAL A 52 -4.00 2.55 3.45
C VAL A 52 -3.74 3.38 2.19
N ALA A 53 -4.75 4.08 1.66
CA ALA A 53 -4.59 4.95 0.51
C ALA A 53 -3.58 6.08 0.77
N ALA A 54 -3.68 6.74 1.93
CA ALA A 54 -2.75 7.80 2.33
C ALA A 54 -1.29 7.30 2.47
N LEU A 55 -1.12 6.07 2.96
CA LEU A 55 0.19 5.41 3.04
C LEU A 55 0.80 5.20 1.64
N LEU A 56 0.02 4.66 0.71
CA LEU A 56 0.48 4.43 -0.67
C LEU A 56 0.75 5.75 -1.41
N GLU A 57 -0.06 6.77 -1.20
CA GLU A 57 0.17 8.11 -1.77
C GLU A 57 1.46 8.75 -1.23
N ARG A 58 1.78 8.52 0.04
CA ARG A 58 3.06 8.95 0.60
C ARG A 58 4.22 8.19 -0.01
N ALA A 59 4.11 6.87 -0.13
CA ALA A 59 5.14 6.05 -0.77
C ALA A 59 5.41 6.51 -2.21
N LEU A 60 4.36 6.80 -2.98
CA LEU A 60 4.49 7.32 -4.35
C LEU A 60 5.22 8.67 -4.39
N ARG A 61 4.89 9.59 -3.48
CA ARG A 61 5.62 10.87 -3.38
C ARG A 61 7.07 10.68 -2.97
N ASP A 62 7.34 9.72 -2.08
CA ASP A 62 8.70 9.41 -1.65
C ASP A 62 9.49 8.77 -2.79
N GLU A 63 8.90 7.90 -3.64
CA GLU A 63 9.54 7.37 -4.85
C GLU A 63 9.78 8.43 -5.92
N GLU A 64 8.81 9.31 -6.15
CA GLU A 64 8.95 10.46 -7.06
C GLU A 64 9.97 11.49 -6.53
N GLY A 65 10.15 11.57 -5.20
CA GLY A 65 11.14 12.41 -4.52
C GLY A 65 12.53 11.78 -4.36
N THR A 66 12.67 10.45 -4.45
CA THR A 66 13.92 9.68 -4.24
C THR A 66 14.89 9.77 -5.43
N THR A 67 14.84 10.85 -6.22
CA THR A 67 16.04 11.31 -6.97
C THR A 67 16.96 12.15 -6.07
N ILE A 68 16.51 12.61 -4.90
CA ILE A 68 17.34 13.34 -3.94
C ILE A 68 17.04 12.81 -2.53
N VAL A 69 18.05 12.27 -1.85
CA VAL A 69 18.04 11.78 -0.45
C VAL A 69 17.64 10.32 -0.25
N THR A 70 18.67 9.48 -0.32
CA THR A 70 18.85 8.15 0.29
C THR A 70 18.06 7.92 1.58
N GLY A 71 17.23 6.86 1.66
CA GLY A 71 16.64 6.45 2.94
C GLY A 71 15.46 5.46 2.93
N ALA A 72 15.58 4.34 2.21
CA ALA A 72 14.92 3.05 2.45
C ALA A 72 13.53 3.01 3.18
N GLN A 73 12.45 2.98 2.40
CA GLN A 73 11.39 1.99 2.59
C GLN A 73 11.08 1.39 1.22
N ARG A 74 11.81 0.33 0.86
CA ARG A 74 11.40 -0.58 -0.20
C ARG A 74 10.15 -1.30 0.31
N LEU A 75 9.15 -1.47 -0.57
CA LEU A 75 8.10 -2.46 -0.38
C LEU A 75 8.74 -3.74 0.18
N PRO A 76 8.30 -4.26 1.34
CA PRO A 76 8.88 -5.48 1.88
C PRO A 76 8.55 -6.62 0.94
N LEU A 77 9.50 -6.91 0.04
CA LEU A 77 9.49 -8.11 -0.80
C LEU A 77 9.55 -9.30 0.16
N ALA A 78 8.47 -10.09 0.18
CA ALA A 78 8.46 -11.38 0.85
C ALA A 78 9.52 -12.31 0.21
N PRO A 79 10.09 -13.27 0.97
CA PRO A 79 11.21 -14.11 0.53
C PRO A 79 10.88 -15.03 -0.65
#